data_AF-A0A3D4JEY3-F1
#
_entry.id   AF-A0A3D4JEY3-F1
#
_cell.length_a   1.000
_cell.length_b   1.000
_cell.length_c   1.000
_cell.angle_alpha   90.00
_cell.angle_beta   90.00
_cell.angle_gamma   90.00
#
_symmetry.space_group_name_H-M   'P 1'
#
loop_
_entity.id
_entity.type
_entity.pdbx_description
1 polymer ?
#
loop_
_entity_poly.entity_id
_entity_poly.type
_entity_poly.pdbx_seq_one_letter_code
_entity_poly.pdbx_strand_id
1 'polypeptide(L)'
;MHIDKCLLANPHLVKTAPGFLISPEKVILYLGKTHLGIEYIGPERVDKNPDELKISIQVIDLYDSEDSFLEKIIGFIYDDGASNIGTMPIPTFSEGLILPTNRGADKLEELKWHINAQDGMTIFNPTHPIVSKNEFTRIINGLFFDANEKGLLTRHIKWIDFIPVINSDIEDKKEMLKVDLSVYNKNLAEQNGKYHYPLPDQYDY
;
A
#
# COMPACT_ATOMS: atom_id res chain seq x y z
N MET A 1 2.30 -12.55 14.59
CA MET A 1 1.90 -12.49 13.17
C MET A 1 1.21 -13.81 12.84
N HIS A 2 -0.03 -13.78 12.31
CA HIS A 2 -0.85 -14.99 12.15
C HIS A 2 -0.56 -15.76 10.84
N ILE A 3 0.12 -15.14 9.87
CA ILE A 3 0.47 -15.78 8.59
C ILE A 3 1.44 -16.95 8.79
N ASP A 4 2.42 -16.84 9.70
CA ASP A 4 3.36 -17.92 10.01
C ASP A 4 2.63 -19.18 10.49
N LYS A 5 1.60 -19.02 11.33
CA LYS A 5 0.76 -20.15 11.78
C LYS A 5 0.01 -20.79 10.61
N CYS A 6 -0.48 -20.00 9.66
CA CYS A 6 -1.13 -20.51 8.45
C CYS A 6 -0.16 -21.29 7.57
N LEU A 7 1.05 -20.76 7.35
CA LEU A 7 2.08 -21.36 6.52
C LEU A 7 2.70 -22.60 7.17
N LEU A 8 2.88 -22.63 8.50
CA LEU A 8 3.31 -23.82 9.23
C LEU A 8 2.29 -24.96 9.10
N ALA A 9 1.00 -24.64 9.14
CA ALA A 9 -0.07 -25.62 8.91
C ALA A 9 -0.20 -26.05 7.44
N ASN A 10 0.26 -25.21 6.50
CA ASN A 10 0.15 -25.43 5.05
C ASN A 10 1.46 -25.11 4.32
N PRO A 11 2.53 -25.90 4.48
CA PRO A 11 3.87 -25.54 3.97
C PRO A 11 3.95 -25.36 2.45
N HIS A 12 3.02 -25.98 1.70
CA HIS A 12 2.93 -25.83 0.25
C HIS A 12 2.58 -24.39 -0.18
N LEU A 13 1.91 -23.61 0.67
CA LEU A 13 1.52 -22.23 0.39
C LEU A 13 2.71 -21.27 0.34
N VAL A 14 3.87 -21.63 0.91
CA VAL A 14 5.06 -20.77 0.93
C VAL A 14 5.49 -20.34 -0.48
N LYS A 15 5.33 -21.21 -1.47
CA LYS A 15 5.73 -20.95 -2.86
C LYS A 15 4.79 -20.03 -3.63
N THR A 16 3.58 -19.83 -3.11
CA THR A 16 2.50 -19.10 -3.80
C THR A 16 2.09 -17.83 -3.06
N ALA A 17 2.22 -17.84 -1.73
CA ALA A 17 1.98 -16.69 -0.89
C ALA A 17 2.96 -15.54 -1.21
N PRO A 18 2.59 -14.28 -0.92
CA PRO A 18 3.46 -13.16 -1.21
C PRO A 18 4.76 -13.23 -0.40
N GLY A 19 5.89 -13.31 -1.09
CA GLY A 19 7.21 -13.47 -0.48
C GLY A 19 7.54 -12.34 0.50
N PHE A 20 7.14 -11.11 0.19
CA PHE A 20 7.36 -9.92 1.02
C PHE A 20 6.52 -9.93 2.32
N LEU A 21 5.54 -10.82 2.47
CA LEU A 21 4.85 -11.05 3.75
C LEU A 21 5.52 -12.15 4.59
N ILE A 22 6.29 -13.04 3.95
CA ILE A 22 7.00 -14.16 4.59
C ILE A 22 8.39 -13.73 5.03
N SER A 23 9.12 -13.07 4.13
CA SER A 23 10.50 -12.65 4.30
C SER A 23 10.69 -11.24 3.74
N PRO A 24 10.06 -10.21 4.34
CA PRO A 24 10.28 -8.83 3.93
C PRO A 24 11.77 -8.47 4.10
N GLU A 25 12.31 -7.77 3.12
CA GLU A 25 13.62 -7.12 3.23
C GLU A 25 13.50 -5.85 4.08
N LYS A 26 12.37 -5.15 3.92
CA LYS A 26 12.09 -3.90 4.62
C LYS A 26 10.61 -3.73 4.91
N VAL A 27 10.32 -3.17 6.08
CA VAL A 27 8.98 -2.72 6.47
C VAL A 27 9.05 -1.22 6.76
N ILE A 28 8.15 -0.45 6.13
CA ILE A 28 8.02 0.99 6.38
C ILE A 28 6.77 1.22 7.21
N LEU A 29 6.95 1.89 8.35
CA LEU A 29 5.88 2.33 9.24
C LEU A 29 5.65 3.83 9.01
N TYR A 30 4.49 4.17 8.46
CA TYR A 30 4.04 5.54 8.26
C TYR A 30 3.14 5.94 9.42
N LEU A 31 3.59 6.89 10.23
CA LEU A 31 2.84 7.35 11.41
C LEU A 31 1.95 8.53 10.99
N GLY A 32 0.65 8.31 10.91
CA GLY A 32 -0.33 9.35 10.64
C GLY A 32 -1.23 9.59 11.84
N LYS A 33 -1.92 10.74 11.83
CA LYS A 33 -2.90 11.10 12.87
C LYS A 33 -4.09 10.15 12.95
N THR A 34 -4.48 9.57 11.81
CA THR A 34 -5.67 8.72 11.68
C THR A 34 -5.34 7.25 11.46
N HIS A 35 -4.18 6.94 10.90
CA HIS A 35 -3.79 5.58 10.55
C HIS A 35 -2.30 5.36 10.77
N LEU A 36 -1.94 4.12 11.11
CA LEU A 36 -0.61 3.57 10.90
C LEU A 36 -0.58 2.88 9.54
N GLY A 37 0.27 3.35 8.62
CA GLY A 37 0.57 2.66 7.37
C GLY A 37 1.70 1.66 7.56
N ILE A 38 1.54 0.43 7.07
CA ILE A 38 2.57 -0.62 7.10
C ILE A 38 2.79 -1.11 5.67
N GLU A 39 3.89 -0.71 5.07
CA GLU A 39 4.28 -1.14 3.73
C GLU A 39 5.35 -2.24 3.79
N TYR A 40 5.15 -3.27 2.98
CA TYR A 40 6.06 -4.42 2.89
C TYR A 40 6.87 -4.35 1.60
N ILE A 41 8.20 -4.43 1.74
CA ILE A 41 9.14 -4.44 0.63
C ILE A 41 9.95 -5.73 0.69
N GLY A 42 10.07 -6.38 -0.46
CA GLY A 42 10.82 -7.61 -0.62
C GLY A 42 10.44 -8.34 -1.91
N PRO A 43 10.88 -9.60 -2.05
CA PRO A 43 10.59 -10.42 -3.21
C PRO A 43 9.12 -10.83 -3.26
N GLU A 44 8.54 -10.95 -4.45
CA GLU A 44 7.15 -11.38 -4.63
C GLU A 44 6.94 -12.86 -4.32
N ARG A 45 8.01 -13.67 -4.41
CA ARG A 45 8.00 -15.10 -4.12
C ARG A 45 9.21 -15.53 -3.32
N VAL A 46 9.05 -16.58 -2.52
CA VAL A 46 10.13 -17.26 -1.81
C VAL A 46 9.96 -18.77 -1.93
N ASP A 47 11.06 -19.50 -2.03
CA ASP A 47 11.01 -20.97 -2.19
C ASP A 47 10.78 -21.71 -0.88
N LYS A 48 11.20 -21.10 0.24
CA LYS A 48 11.11 -21.64 1.59
C LYS A 48 10.97 -20.52 2.62
N ASN A 49 10.52 -20.87 3.81
CA ASN A 49 10.59 -19.96 4.95
C ASN A 49 12.07 -19.64 5.26
N PRO A 50 12.39 -18.38 5.59
CA PRO A 50 13.75 -18.02 5.99
C PRO A 50 14.09 -18.68 7.33
N ASP A 51 15.31 -19.21 7.43
CA ASP A 51 15.83 -19.77 8.69
C ASP A 51 16.05 -18.66 9.74
N GLU A 52 16.36 -17.44 9.27
CA GLU A 52 16.49 -16.21 10.06
C GLU A 52 15.89 -15.02 9.29
N LEU A 53 15.06 -14.22 9.95
CA LEU A 53 14.48 -13.00 9.38
C LEU A 53 15.42 -11.81 9.56
N LYS A 54 15.92 -11.26 8.46
CA LYS A 54 16.70 -10.01 8.43
C LYS A 54 15.85 -8.90 7.83
N ILE A 55 15.16 -8.17 8.69
CA ILE A 55 14.21 -7.12 8.29
C ILE A 55 14.78 -5.75 8.63
N SER A 56 14.83 -4.84 7.66
CA SER A 56 15.06 -3.42 7.91
C SER A 56 13.74 -2.74 8.27
N ILE A 57 13.69 -2.01 9.39
CA ILE A 57 12.50 -1.23 9.76
C ILE A 57 12.81 0.24 9.56
N GLN A 58 11.97 0.92 8.76
CA GLN A 58 11.98 2.38 8.63
C GLN A 58 10.71 2.95 9.25
N VAL A 59 10.84 4.05 9.98
CA VAL A 59 9.71 4.82 10.49
C VAL A 59 9.71 6.17 9.81
N ILE A 60 8.56 6.58 9.29
CA ILE A 60 8.33 7.89 8.68
C ILE A 60 7.20 8.55 9.44
N ASP A 61 7.52 9.67 10.08
CA ASP A 61 6.56 10.46 10.81
C ASP A 61 5.85 11.43 9.86
N LEU A 62 4.53 11.28 9.75
CA LEU A 62 3.63 12.11 8.95
C LEU A 62 2.51 12.69 9.83
N TYR A 63 2.70 12.74 11.15
CA TYR A 63 1.65 13.07 12.12
C TYR A 63 1.10 14.49 11.94
N ASP A 64 1.99 15.46 11.75
CA ASP A 64 1.68 16.90 11.61
C ASP A 64 1.53 17.34 10.14
N SER A 65 1.32 16.41 9.21
CA SER A 65 1.13 16.76 7.80
C SER A 65 -0.25 17.40 7.57
N GLU A 66 -0.27 18.57 6.96
CA GLU A 66 -1.49 19.22 6.46
C GLU A 66 -2.02 18.57 5.17
N ASP A 67 -1.14 17.91 4.39
CA ASP A 67 -1.51 17.18 3.17
C ASP A 67 -2.16 15.83 3.52
N SER A 68 -2.89 15.22 2.56
CA SER A 68 -3.45 13.88 2.73
C SER A 68 -2.35 12.87 3.11
N PHE A 69 -2.62 12.07 4.14
CA PHE A 69 -1.74 10.99 4.59
C PHE A 69 -1.35 10.04 3.44
N LEU A 70 -2.30 9.73 2.56
CA LEU A 70 -2.07 8.85 1.42
C LEU A 70 -1.20 9.53 0.34
N GLU A 71 -1.41 10.81 0.07
CA GLU A 71 -0.59 11.59 -0.87
C GLU A 71 0.87 11.67 -0.40
N LYS A 72 1.12 11.85 0.89
CA LYS A 72 2.47 11.82 1.46
C LYS A 72 3.16 10.47 1.29
N ILE A 73 2.42 9.37 1.41
CA ILE A 73 2.95 8.01 1.22
C ILE A 73 3.24 7.73 -0.26
N ILE A 74 2.35 8.16 -1.15
CA ILE A 74 2.52 8.06 -2.61
C ILE A 74 3.67 8.95 -3.08
N GLY A 75 3.80 10.15 -2.51
CA GLY A 75 4.77 11.16 -2.90
C GLY A 75 4.30 12.08 -4.03
N PHE A 76 3.01 12.05 -4.39
CA PHE A 76 2.42 12.87 -5.45
C PHE A 76 1.32 13.77 -4.89
N ILE A 77 1.20 14.97 -5.45
CA ILE A 77 0.14 15.93 -5.12
C ILE A 77 -0.89 15.84 -6.23
N TYR A 78 -2.15 15.58 -5.86
CA TYR A 78 -3.25 15.53 -6.80
C TYR A 78 -3.91 16.90 -6.93
N ASP A 79 -4.38 17.23 -8.12
CA ASP A 79 -4.98 18.54 -8.38
C ASP A 79 -6.35 18.66 -7.69
N ASP A 80 -6.65 19.86 -7.20
CA ASP A 80 -8.01 20.27 -6.90
C ASP A 80 -8.81 20.23 -8.20
N GLY A 81 -9.67 19.22 -8.37
CA GLY A 81 -10.49 19.08 -9.58
C GLY A 81 -11.31 20.34 -9.87
N ALA A 82 -11.88 20.44 -11.08
CA ALA A 82 -12.58 21.62 -11.61
C ALA A 82 -13.74 22.20 -10.74
N SER A 83 -14.09 21.54 -9.64
CA SER A 83 -15.16 21.91 -8.74
C SER A 83 -14.72 22.30 -7.32
N ASN A 84 -13.44 22.21 -6.91
CA ASN A 84 -13.03 22.26 -5.49
C ASN A 84 -13.83 21.28 -4.59
N ILE A 85 -14.38 20.21 -5.19
CA ILE A 85 -15.24 19.25 -4.49
C ILE A 85 -14.40 18.02 -4.16
N GLY A 86 -14.10 17.89 -2.87
CA GLY A 86 -14.04 16.61 -2.18
C GLY A 86 -12.75 15.81 -2.33
N THR A 87 -12.29 15.31 -1.20
CA THR A 87 -11.40 14.17 -1.10
C THR A 87 -12.06 12.92 -1.67
N MET A 88 -11.30 12.06 -2.34
CA MET A 88 -11.76 10.79 -2.87
C MET A 88 -11.35 9.63 -1.93
N PRO A 89 -12.27 9.00 -1.19
CA PRO A 89 -11.94 7.82 -0.42
C PRO A 89 -11.59 6.65 -1.35
N ILE A 90 -10.47 5.98 -1.11
CA ILE A 90 -10.16 4.73 -1.79
C ILE A 90 -10.93 3.56 -1.17
N PRO A 91 -11.28 2.52 -1.95
CA PRO A 91 -11.90 1.32 -1.40
C PRO A 91 -11.03 0.66 -0.32
N THR A 92 -11.69 0.13 0.71
CA THR A 92 -11.12 -0.61 1.84
C THR A 92 -10.17 -1.73 1.41
N PHE A 93 -10.45 -2.40 0.29
CA PHE A 93 -9.55 -3.36 -0.33
C PHE A 93 -9.41 -2.99 -1.80
N SER A 94 -8.21 -2.56 -2.18
CA SER A 94 -7.90 -2.12 -3.53
C SER A 94 -6.79 -2.98 -4.11
N GLU A 95 -7.12 -3.84 -5.07
CA GLU A 95 -6.15 -4.64 -5.82
C GLU A 95 -6.00 -4.07 -7.24
N GLY A 96 -4.76 -3.87 -7.68
CA GLY A 96 -4.50 -3.32 -9.02
C GLY A 96 -4.98 -1.87 -9.16
N LEU A 97 -4.91 -1.08 -8.08
CA LEU A 97 -5.31 0.33 -8.11
C LEU A 97 -4.32 1.12 -8.97
N ILE A 98 -4.82 1.77 -10.02
CA ILE A 98 -4.02 2.65 -10.89
C ILE A 98 -4.55 4.06 -10.73
N LEU A 99 -3.71 4.93 -10.17
CA LEU A 99 -4.10 6.27 -9.77
C LEU A 99 -3.06 7.31 -10.24
N PRO A 100 -3.19 7.78 -11.50
CA PRO A 100 -2.37 8.87 -12.01
C PRO A 100 -2.88 10.24 -11.54
N THR A 101 -1.97 11.20 -11.32
CA THR A 101 -2.31 12.63 -11.35
C THR A 101 -2.70 13.02 -12.79
N ASN A 102 -3.27 14.21 -13.01
CA ASN A 102 -3.60 14.66 -14.38
C ASN A 102 -2.34 14.70 -15.26
N ARG A 103 -1.24 15.24 -14.73
CA ARG A 103 0.07 15.24 -15.41
C ARG A 103 0.57 13.83 -15.70
N GLY A 104 0.41 12.92 -14.74
CA GLY A 104 0.75 11.51 -14.91
C GLY A 104 -0.08 10.86 -16.01
N ALA A 105 -1.38 11.12 -16.06
CA ALA A 105 -2.30 10.59 -17.07
C ALA A 105 -1.92 11.09 -18.47
N ASP A 106 -1.70 12.40 -18.63
CA ASP A 106 -1.24 12.99 -19.90
C ASP A 106 0.06 12.33 -20.37
N LYS A 107 0.99 12.11 -19.44
CA LYS A 107 2.28 11.49 -19.78
C LYS A 107 2.16 10.01 -20.13
N LEU A 108 1.28 9.26 -19.47
CA LEU A 108 0.97 7.87 -19.82
C LEU A 108 0.36 7.78 -21.22
N GLU A 109 -0.53 8.71 -21.58
CA GLU A 109 -1.11 8.80 -22.92
C GLU A 109 -0.04 9.10 -23.98
N GLU A 110 0.84 10.09 -23.73
CA GLU A 110 1.97 10.42 -24.62
C GLU A 110 2.87 9.19 -24.87
N LEU A 111 3.14 8.41 -23.82
CA LEU A 111 3.93 7.18 -23.89
C LEU A 111 3.16 5.98 -24.45
N LYS A 112 1.89 6.15 -24.82
CA LYS A 112 0.99 5.10 -25.32
C LYS A 112 0.88 3.93 -24.36
N TRP A 113 0.88 4.22 -23.05
CA TRP A 113 0.72 3.19 -22.04
C TRP A 113 -0.65 2.51 -22.19
N HIS A 114 -0.64 1.19 -22.33
CA HIS A 114 -1.85 0.41 -22.58
C HIS A 114 -2.62 0.15 -21.28
N ILE A 115 -3.44 1.12 -20.87
CA ILE A 115 -4.30 1.03 -19.66
C ILE A 115 -5.17 -0.24 -19.68
N ASN A 116 -5.71 -0.60 -20.86
CA ASN A 116 -6.57 -1.77 -21.05
C ASN A 116 -5.83 -3.13 -20.97
N ALA A 117 -4.50 -3.12 -20.92
CA ALA A 117 -3.71 -4.34 -20.79
C ALA A 117 -3.47 -4.74 -19.32
N GLN A 118 -3.94 -3.92 -18.37
CA GLN A 118 -3.81 -4.19 -16.94
C GLN A 118 -5.16 -4.63 -16.36
N ASP A 119 -5.16 -5.74 -15.64
CA ASP A 119 -6.26 -6.06 -14.74
C ASP A 119 -6.18 -5.15 -13.51
N GLY A 120 -7.15 -4.26 -13.35
CA GLY A 120 -7.12 -3.30 -12.25
C GLY A 120 -8.21 -2.24 -12.30
N MET A 121 -8.26 -1.42 -11.26
CA MET A 121 -9.16 -0.28 -11.15
C MET A 121 -8.38 1.00 -11.46
N THR A 122 -8.57 1.54 -12.66
CA THR A 122 -7.98 2.83 -13.04
C THR A 122 -8.95 3.97 -12.75
N ILE A 123 -8.50 4.99 -12.01
CA ILE A 123 -9.29 6.18 -11.72
C ILE A 123 -8.59 7.40 -12.31
N PHE A 124 -9.24 8.07 -13.27
CA PHE A 124 -8.76 9.30 -13.89
C PHE A 124 -9.32 10.55 -13.21
N ASN A 125 -8.55 11.63 -13.26
CA ASN A 125 -8.83 12.89 -12.58
C ASN A 125 -9.18 12.73 -11.08
N PRO A 126 -8.45 11.89 -10.31
CA PRO A 126 -8.76 11.72 -8.90
C PRO A 126 -8.43 12.99 -8.11
N THR A 127 -9.34 13.39 -7.22
CA THR A 127 -9.16 14.53 -6.33
C THR A 127 -8.77 14.06 -4.94
N HIS A 128 -7.59 14.45 -4.44
CA HIS A 128 -7.06 14.17 -3.10
C HIS A 128 -7.46 12.80 -2.54
N PRO A 129 -6.81 11.70 -2.99
CA PRO A 129 -7.14 10.37 -2.51
C PRO A 129 -6.88 10.27 -0.99
N ILE A 130 -7.84 9.69 -0.27
CA ILE A 130 -7.75 9.50 1.18
C ILE A 130 -8.05 8.05 1.57
N VAL A 131 -7.48 7.64 2.69
CA VAL A 131 -7.92 6.46 3.43
C VAL A 131 -9.05 6.89 4.38
N SER A 132 -10.20 6.22 4.30
CA SER A 132 -11.36 6.49 5.16
C SER A 132 -10.99 6.31 6.63
N LYS A 133 -11.32 7.31 7.46
CA LYS A 133 -11.04 7.27 8.92
C LYS A 133 -11.75 6.09 9.57
N ASN A 134 -11.10 5.49 10.56
CA ASN A 134 -11.62 4.38 11.37
C ASN A 134 -11.82 3.06 10.61
N GLU A 135 -11.32 2.95 9.38
CA GLU A 135 -11.43 1.74 8.57
C GLU A 135 -10.05 1.14 8.31
N PHE A 136 -9.93 -0.17 8.47
CA PHE A 136 -8.77 -0.88 7.94
C PHE A 136 -8.81 -0.81 6.43
N THR A 137 -7.77 -0.30 5.79
CA THR A 137 -7.69 -0.24 4.32
C THR A 137 -6.43 -0.93 3.84
N ARG A 138 -6.48 -1.66 2.72
CA ARG A 138 -5.35 -2.34 2.10
C ARG A 138 -5.26 -2.01 0.62
N ILE A 139 -4.05 -1.70 0.17
CA ILE A 139 -3.72 -1.60 -1.26
C ILE A 139 -2.75 -2.73 -1.61
N ILE A 140 -3.10 -3.52 -2.62
CA ILE A 140 -2.26 -4.57 -3.19
C ILE A 140 -1.99 -4.20 -4.65
N ASN A 141 -0.72 -4.25 -5.06
CA ASN A 141 -0.28 -3.94 -6.41
C ASN A 141 -0.80 -2.58 -6.93
N GLY A 142 -0.62 -1.53 -6.13
CA GLY A 142 -1.01 -0.16 -6.50
C GLY A 142 0.05 0.53 -7.35
N LEU A 143 -0.35 1.11 -8.47
CA LEU A 143 0.49 1.90 -9.38
C LEU A 143 0.02 3.35 -9.38
N PHE A 144 0.93 4.24 -9.02
CA PHE A 144 0.69 5.68 -8.97
C PHE A 144 1.62 6.36 -9.95
N PHE A 145 1.11 7.38 -10.64
CA PHE A 145 1.87 8.08 -11.67
C PHE A 145 1.73 9.59 -11.53
N ASP A 146 2.83 10.29 -11.73
CA ASP A 146 2.86 11.75 -11.91
C ASP A 146 3.84 12.07 -13.04
N ALA A 147 3.99 13.33 -13.42
CA ALA A 147 4.99 13.73 -14.39
C ALA A 147 5.59 15.09 -14.05
N ASN A 148 6.84 15.28 -14.43
CA ASN A 148 7.52 16.57 -14.40
C ASN A 148 8.41 16.74 -15.64
N GLU A 149 9.23 17.79 -15.67
CA GLU A 149 10.14 18.11 -16.78
C GLU A 149 11.11 16.96 -17.14
N LYS A 150 11.39 16.04 -16.20
CA LYS A 150 12.26 14.88 -16.43
C LYS A 150 11.53 13.66 -16.98
N GLY A 151 10.19 13.69 -17.04
CA GLY A 151 9.35 12.64 -17.58
C GLY A 151 8.37 12.05 -16.56
N LEU A 152 7.98 10.80 -16.81
CA LEU A 152 7.03 10.05 -15.97
C LEU A 152 7.68 9.71 -14.62
N LEU A 153 6.98 10.02 -13.54
CA LEU A 153 7.28 9.57 -12.20
C LEU A 153 6.36 8.37 -11.89
N THR A 154 6.92 7.37 -11.22
CA THR A 154 6.18 6.15 -10.90
C THR A 154 6.43 5.77 -9.46
N ARG A 155 5.35 5.41 -8.77
CA ARG A 155 5.40 4.80 -7.46
C ARG A 155 4.59 3.51 -7.50
N HIS A 156 5.26 2.40 -7.24
CA HIS A 156 4.61 1.09 -7.11
C HIS A 156 4.58 0.68 -5.65
N ILE A 157 3.38 0.44 -5.11
CA ILE A 157 3.18 -0.12 -3.78
C ILE A 157 2.72 -1.56 -3.96
N LYS A 158 3.59 -2.52 -3.63
CA LYS A 158 3.25 -3.94 -3.72
C LYS A 158 2.17 -4.32 -2.71
N TRP A 159 2.33 -3.85 -1.47
CA TRP A 159 1.40 -4.12 -0.38
C TRP A 159 1.53 -3.08 0.72
N ILE A 160 0.43 -2.43 1.07
CA ILE A 160 0.35 -1.55 2.24
C ILE A 160 -0.96 -1.76 2.98
N ASP A 161 -0.86 -1.80 4.30
CA ASP A 161 -1.99 -1.89 5.22
C ASP A 161 -2.11 -0.59 6.02
N PHE A 162 -3.30 -0.03 6.07
CA PHE A 162 -3.65 1.14 6.86
C PHE A 162 -4.50 0.70 8.03
N ILE A 163 -3.94 0.76 9.23
CA ILE A 163 -4.62 0.37 10.47
C ILE A 163 -5.12 1.63 11.15
N PRO A 164 -6.41 1.74 11.49
CA PRO A 164 -6.94 2.93 12.13
C PRO A 164 -6.35 3.12 13.52
N VAL A 165 -6.03 4.37 13.85
CA VAL A 165 -5.61 4.79 15.19
C VAL A 165 -6.86 4.90 16.06
N ILE A 166 -6.86 4.22 17.21
CA ILE A 166 -8.01 4.14 18.12
C ILE A 166 -8.13 5.39 18.96
N ASN A 167 -7.01 5.88 19.52
CA ASN A 167 -6.91 7.07 20.35
C ASN A 167 -5.49 7.65 20.25
N SER A 168 -5.38 8.97 20.24
CA SER A 168 -4.17 9.73 20.54
C SER A 168 -4.34 10.33 21.94
N ASP A 169 -3.98 9.58 22.98
CA ASP A 169 -3.99 10.14 24.35
C ASP A 169 -2.68 10.92 24.55
N ILE A 170 -2.78 12.12 25.12
CA ILE A 170 -1.62 12.87 25.61
C ILE A 170 -1.41 12.43 27.06
N GLU A 171 -0.42 11.57 27.31
CA GLU A 171 -0.01 11.18 28.65
C GLU A 171 1.40 11.74 28.90
N ASP A 172 1.59 12.47 30.00
CA ASP A 172 2.90 13.02 30.38
C ASP A 172 3.62 13.85 29.29
N LYS A 173 2.87 14.66 28.52
CA LYS A 173 3.38 15.46 27.37
C LYS A 173 3.96 14.60 26.23
N LYS A 174 3.65 13.31 26.20
CA LYS A 174 3.94 12.41 25.09
C LYS A 174 2.64 12.04 24.41
N GLU A 175 2.61 12.18 23.10
CA GLU A 175 1.50 11.72 22.29
C GLU A 175 1.69 10.23 22.00
N MET A 176 0.69 9.41 22.34
CA MET A 176 0.74 7.97 22.13
C MET A 176 -0.22 7.55 21.02
N LEU A 177 0.32 6.95 19.97
CA LEU A 177 -0.47 6.31 18.91
C LEU A 177 -0.86 4.89 19.35
N LYS A 178 -2.17 4.64 19.48
CA LYS A 178 -2.71 3.31 19.78
C LYS A 178 -3.41 2.75 18.55
N VAL A 179 -3.06 1.52 18.14
CA VAL A 179 -3.68 0.80 17.01
C VAL A 179 -4.14 -0.59 17.45
N ASP A 180 -5.23 -1.09 16.86
CA ASP A 180 -5.71 -2.44 17.11
C ASP A 180 -5.14 -3.40 16.07
N LEU A 181 -4.19 -4.25 16.48
CA LEU A 181 -3.63 -5.29 15.61
C LEU A 181 -4.54 -6.52 15.49
N SER A 182 -5.69 -6.56 16.16
CA SER A 182 -6.69 -7.62 16.02
C SER A 182 -7.29 -7.70 14.61
N VAL A 183 -7.15 -6.63 13.80
CA VAL A 183 -7.46 -6.62 12.36
C VAL A 183 -6.76 -7.77 11.62
N TYR A 184 -5.56 -8.16 12.06
CA TYR A 184 -4.85 -9.35 11.57
C TYR A 184 -5.36 -10.65 12.20
N ASN A 185 -6.67 -10.84 12.19
CA ASN A 185 -7.31 -12.05 12.69
C ASN A 185 -6.94 -13.28 11.85
N LYS A 186 -7.37 -14.46 12.32
CA LYS A 186 -7.09 -15.74 11.67
C LYS A 186 -7.57 -15.79 10.21
N ASN A 187 -8.74 -15.24 9.92
CA ASN A 187 -9.30 -15.27 8.56
C ASN A 187 -8.46 -14.44 7.59
N LEU A 188 -8.06 -13.22 8.00
CA LEU A 188 -7.20 -12.37 7.17
C LEU A 188 -5.83 -13.02 6.96
N ALA A 189 -5.28 -13.67 7.99
CA ALA A 189 -4.02 -14.39 7.86
C ALA A 189 -4.09 -15.59 6.91
N GLU A 190 -5.20 -16.34 6.92
CA GLU A 190 -5.44 -17.42 5.97
C GLU A 190 -5.63 -16.91 4.55
N GLN A 191 -6.32 -15.78 4.37
CA GLN A 191 -6.45 -15.11 3.07
C GLN A 191 -5.07 -14.67 2.55
N ASN A 192 -4.26 -14.03 3.40
CA ASN A 192 -2.91 -13.61 3.04
C ASN A 192 -2.01 -14.80 2.63
N GLY A 193 -2.08 -15.90 3.37
CA GLY A 193 -1.30 -17.11 3.06
C GLY A 193 -1.74 -17.82 1.77
N LYS A 194 -2.97 -17.62 1.32
CA LYS A 194 -3.51 -18.21 0.09
C LYS A 194 -3.48 -17.24 -1.10
N TYR A 195 -3.21 -15.97 -0.86
CA TYR A 195 -3.22 -14.96 -1.90
C TYR A 195 -2.03 -15.19 -2.84
N HIS A 196 -2.28 -15.06 -4.15
CA HIS A 196 -1.26 -15.21 -5.18
C HIS A 196 -0.98 -13.84 -5.75
N TYR A 197 0.21 -13.29 -5.46
CA TYR A 197 0.57 -11.97 -5.96
C TYR A 197 0.69 -12.00 -7.50
N PRO A 198 0.02 -11.07 -8.22
CA PRO A 198 0.06 -11.05 -9.67
C PRO A 198 1.49 -10.74 -10.11
N LEU A 199 2.03 -11.60 -10.98
CA LEU A 199 3.28 -11.37 -11.67
C LEU A 199 2.99 -11.45 -13.18
N PRO A 200 3.69 -10.66 -14.01
CA PRO A 200 3.60 -10.85 -15.45
C PRO A 200 3.99 -12.30 -15.79
N ASP A 201 3.25 -12.92 -16.70
CA ASP A 201 3.47 -14.31 -17.12
C ASP A 201 4.85 -14.51 -17.77
N GLN A 202 5.48 -13.42 -18.26
CA GLN A 202 6.82 -13.42 -18.85
C GLN A 202 7.56 -12.10 -18.51
N TYR A 203 8.80 -12.22 -18.02
CA TYR A 203 9.77 -11.12 -18.04
C TYR A 203 10.25 -10.99 -19.49
N ASP A 204 9.60 -10.16 -20.29
CA ASP A 204 10.19 -9.73 -21.56
C ASP A 204 11.34 -8.75 -21.24
N TYR A 205 12.56 -9.28 -21.24
CA TYR A 205 13.83 -8.54 -21.19
C TYR A 205 14.17 -7.93 -22.56
#